data_AF-A0A428ZDT3-F1
#
_entry.id   AF-A0A428ZDT3-F1
#
_cell.length_a   1.000
_cell.length_b   1.000
_cell.length_c   1.000
_cell.angle_alpha   90.00
_cell.angle_beta   90.00
_cell.angle_gamma   90.00
#
_symmetry.space_group_name_H-M   'P 1'
#
loop_
_entity.id
_entity.type
_entity.pdbx_description
1 polymer ?
#
loop_
_entity_poly.entity_id
_entity_poly.type
_entity_poly.pdbx_seq_one_letter_code
_entity_poly.pdbx_strand_id
1 'polypeptide(L)'
;MRKILAVPVVAATLALTLVAPAAATSPSQVIMLPGATSAEGPFTGASKLVEGVDIPGADGLVLEGRRLWAVQFANQVSRWQLSDDLTSGTADGVITDPRFAEPVTAAKFGDRLAVVNSHLSTGFPPKSPTYEVVLVDAG
;
A
#
# COMPACT_ATOMS: atom_id res chain seq x y z
N MET A 1 -6.54 -5.19 73.02
CA MET A 1 -6.86 -6.15 71.94
C MET A 1 -7.38 -5.38 70.73
N ARG A 2 -6.96 -5.79 69.53
CA ARG A 2 -7.28 -5.30 68.16
C ARG A 2 -6.68 -3.96 67.72
N LYS A 3 -5.59 -4.10 66.95
CA LYS A 3 -4.92 -3.10 66.11
C LYS A 3 -5.80 -2.77 64.90
N ILE A 4 -5.88 -1.50 64.49
CA ILE A 4 -6.32 -1.11 63.15
C ILE A 4 -5.22 -0.21 62.59
N LEU A 5 -4.44 -0.74 61.64
CA LEU A 5 -3.51 0.03 60.83
C LEU A 5 -4.33 0.79 59.78
N ALA A 6 -4.30 2.12 59.83
CA ALA A 6 -4.73 2.96 58.72
C ALA A 6 -3.54 3.13 57.77
N VAL A 7 -3.66 2.58 56.55
CA VAL A 7 -2.69 2.79 55.47
C VAL A 7 -2.96 4.17 54.86
N PRO A 8 -1.97 5.08 54.74
CA PRO A 8 -2.19 6.35 54.07
C PRO A 8 -2.23 6.11 52.56
N VAL A 9 -3.32 6.51 51.92
CA VAL A 9 -3.42 6.57 50.46
C VAL A 9 -2.60 7.76 49.99
N VAL A 10 -1.44 7.49 49.41
CA VAL A 10 -0.63 8.50 48.72
C VAL A 10 -1.25 8.70 47.34
N ALA A 11 -1.88 9.86 47.12
CA ALA A 11 -2.34 10.27 45.81
C ALA A 11 -1.14 10.71 44.96
N ALA A 12 -0.74 9.88 43.99
CA ALA A 12 0.27 10.24 43.00
C ALA A 12 -0.38 11.04 41.87
N THR A 13 -0.02 12.32 41.76
CA THR A 13 -0.40 13.19 40.63
C THR A 13 0.47 12.85 39.42
N LEU A 14 -0.13 12.28 38.38
CA LEU A 14 0.54 12.01 37.11
C LEU A 14 0.51 13.26 36.23
N ALA A 15 1.64 13.94 36.09
CA ALA A 15 1.80 15.03 35.12
C ALA A 15 2.05 14.45 33.72
N LEU A 16 1.08 14.56 32.83
CA LEU A 16 1.19 14.12 31.43
C LEU A 16 1.84 15.23 30.60
N THR A 17 3.13 15.11 30.28
CA THR A 17 3.79 16.02 29.33
C THR A 17 3.35 15.65 27.91
N LEU A 18 2.60 16.53 27.24
CA LEU A 18 2.34 16.38 25.79
C LEU A 18 3.65 16.66 25.03
N VAL A 19 4.26 15.59 24.51
CA VAL A 19 5.24 15.71 23.42
C VAL A 19 4.44 15.88 22.14
N ALA A 20 4.44 17.08 21.56
CA ALA A 20 3.91 17.28 20.22
C ALA A 20 4.84 16.58 19.21
N PRO A 21 4.32 15.87 18.19
CA PRO A 21 5.19 15.28 17.19
C PRO A 21 5.84 16.40 16.38
N ALA A 22 7.16 16.31 16.17
CA ALA A 22 7.85 17.16 15.21
C ALA A 22 7.36 16.77 13.81
N ALA A 23 6.60 17.65 13.16
CA ALA A 23 6.26 17.49 11.75
C ALA A 23 7.54 17.67 10.91
N ALA A 24 8.05 16.58 10.35
CA ALA A 24 9.18 16.62 9.43
C ALA A 24 8.72 17.17 8.08
N THR A 25 9.13 18.39 7.73
CA THR A 25 8.88 19.00 6.43
C THR A 25 9.94 18.50 5.43
N SER A 26 9.73 17.31 4.88
CA SER A 26 10.43 16.88 3.65
C SER A 26 9.55 17.22 2.45
N PRO A 27 10.06 17.83 1.37
CA PRO A 27 9.28 18.00 0.16
C PRO A 27 8.97 16.62 -0.43
N SER A 28 7.78 16.10 -0.14
CA SER A 28 7.28 14.85 -0.68
C SER A 28 7.03 15.03 -2.18
N GLN A 29 7.98 14.63 -3.03
CA GLN A 29 7.71 14.50 -4.46
C GLN A 29 6.69 13.36 -4.65
N VAL A 30 5.55 13.69 -5.27
CA VAL A 30 4.53 12.71 -5.63
C VAL A 30 4.86 12.21 -7.03
N ILE A 31 4.96 10.90 -7.17
CA ILE A 31 5.19 10.23 -8.45
C ILE A 31 3.84 9.83 -9.00
N MET A 32 3.39 10.50 -10.06
CA MET A 32 2.19 10.09 -10.79
C MET A 32 2.59 9.09 -11.87
N LEU A 33 1.95 7.93 -11.84
CA LEU A 33 2.13 6.91 -12.85
C LEU A 33 0.97 7.02 -13.86
N PRO A 34 1.24 7.26 -15.15
CA PRO A 34 0.20 7.28 -16.16
C PRO A 34 -0.65 6.00 -16.14
N GLY A 35 -1.98 6.14 -16.01
CA GLY A 35 -2.93 5.02 -16.03
C GLY A 35 -3.36 4.47 -14.66
N ALA A 36 -2.76 4.96 -13.56
CA ALA A 36 -3.21 4.63 -12.20
C ALA A 36 -4.54 5.35 -11.88
N THR A 37 -5.54 4.61 -11.38
CA THR A 37 -6.87 5.14 -11.07
C THR A 37 -7.04 5.60 -9.62
N SER A 38 -6.09 5.25 -8.73
CA SER A 38 -6.15 5.50 -7.30
C SER A 38 -4.76 5.85 -6.73
N ALA A 39 -4.67 6.87 -5.87
CA ALA A 39 -3.47 7.17 -5.08
C ALA A 39 -3.92 7.50 -3.64
N GLU A 40 -3.71 6.57 -2.71
CA GLU A 40 -4.09 6.73 -1.29
C GLU A 40 -2.88 7.20 -0.48
N GLY A 41 -2.89 8.47 -0.06
CA GLY A 41 -1.90 9.06 0.85
C GLY A 41 -2.12 10.57 1.09
N PRO A 42 -1.75 11.12 2.26
CA PRO A 42 -1.96 12.55 2.58
C PRO A 42 -0.89 13.40 1.90
N PHE A 43 -1.03 13.64 0.59
CA PHE A 43 -0.04 14.43 -0.16
C PHE A 43 -0.72 15.56 -0.93
N THR A 44 -0.39 16.80 -0.56
CA THR A 44 -0.79 18.03 -1.27
C THR A 44 0.30 18.52 -2.24
N GLY A 45 1.27 17.66 -2.57
CA GLY A 45 2.46 17.99 -3.36
C GLY A 45 2.22 17.95 -4.87
N ALA A 46 3.04 18.69 -5.63
CA ALA A 46 3.06 18.59 -7.08
C ALA A 46 3.46 17.17 -7.52
N SER A 47 2.77 16.66 -8.53
CA SER A 47 3.04 15.34 -9.10
C SER A 47 3.66 15.44 -10.49
N LYS A 48 4.59 14.54 -10.83
CA LYS A 48 5.14 14.42 -12.20
C LYS A 48 4.88 13.01 -12.73
N LEU A 49 4.63 12.91 -14.05
CA LEU A 49 4.61 11.64 -14.75
C LEU A 49 5.99 10.97 -14.69
N VAL A 50 6.01 9.65 -14.53
CA VAL A 50 7.21 8.83 -14.74
C VAL A 50 7.37 8.56 -16.23
N GLU A 51 8.47 9.03 -16.80
CA GLU A 51 8.76 8.85 -18.21
C GLU A 51 9.00 7.36 -18.53
N GLY A 52 8.38 6.86 -19.61
CA GLY A 52 8.55 5.46 -20.04
C GLY A 52 7.70 4.43 -19.29
N VAL A 53 6.90 4.83 -18.31
CA VAL A 53 5.95 3.95 -17.61
C VAL A 53 4.53 4.17 -18.11
N ASP A 54 3.87 3.11 -18.54
CA ASP A 54 2.46 3.11 -18.96
C ASP A 54 1.74 1.90 -18.35
N ILE A 55 0.83 2.15 -17.42
CA ILE A 55 0.16 1.13 -16.62
C ILE A 55 -1.37 1.27 -16.69
N PRO A 56 -1.97 1.04 -17.87
CA PRO A 56 -3.40 1.27 -18.07
C PRO A 56 -4.25 0.40 -17.13
N GLY A 57 -5.24 1.03 -16.49
CA GLY A 57 -6.16 0.34 -15.58
C GLY A 57 -5.47 -0.23 -14.35
N ALA A 58 -4.38 0.39 -13.89
CA ALA A 58 -3.76 0.06 -12.62
C ALA A 58 -4.60 0.64 -11.46
N ASP A 59 -4.85 -0.19 -10.45
CA ASP A 59 -5.51 0.24 -9.21
C ASP A 59 -4.49 0.28 -8.07
N GLY A 60 -3.86 -0.87 -7.80
CA GLY A 60 -2.86 -1.02 -6.75
C GLY A 60 -1.44 -0.86 -7.24
N LEU A 61 -0.60 -0.20 -6.44
CA LEU A 61 0.83 -0.02 -6.70
C LEU A 61 1.64 -0.49 -5.50
N VAL A 62 2.72 -1.23 -5.76
CA VAL A 62 3.71 -1.62 -4.75
C VAL A 62 5.07 -1.13 -5.22
N LEU A 63 5.77 -0.36 -4.40
CA LEU A 63 7.13 0.10 -4.69
C LEU A 63 8.07 -0.39 -3.59
N GLU A 64 9.15 -1.08 -3.99
CA GLU A 64 10.24 -1.46 -3.11
C GLU A 64 11.58 -1.04 -3.74
N GLY A 65 12.27 -0.09 -3.11
CA GLY A 65 13.46 0.53 -3.68
C GLY A 65 13.13 1.21 -5.02
N ARG A 66 13.61 0.62 -6.12
CA ARG A 66 13.35 1.09 -7.49
C ARG A 66 12.47 0.15 -8.31
N ARG A 67 11.92 -0.90 -7.70
CA ARG A 67 11.09 -1.88 -8.41
C ARG A 67 9.63 -1.61 -8.09
N LEU A 68 8.84 -1.41 -9.13
CA LEU A 68 7.43 -1.08 -9.06
C LEU A 68 6.62 -2.24 -9.62
N TRP A 69 5.59 -2.64 -8.89
CA TRP A 69 4.56 -3.56 -9.33
C TRP A 69 3.24 -2.81 -9.44
N ALA A 70 2.59 -2.88 -10.60
CA ALA A 70 1.28 -2.28 -10.84
C ALA A 70 0.24 -3.36 -11.07
N VAL A 71 -0.72 -3.45 -10.17
CA VAL A 71 -1.85 -4.38 -10.22
C VAL A 71 -2.93 -3.81 -11.12
N GLN A 72 -3.32 -4.55 -12.16
CA GLN A 72 -4.19 -4.05 -13.23
C GLN A 72 -5.46 -4.88 -13.37
N PHE A 73 -6.57 -4.21 -13.70
CA PHE A 73 -7.86 -4.85 -13.97
C PHE A 73 -7.84 -5.85 -15.13
N ALA A 74 -6.77 -5.85 -15.94
CA ALA A 74 -6.53 -6.85 -16.98
C ALA A 74 -6.11 -8.24 -16.43
N ASN A 75 -6.32 -8.51 -15.13
CA ASN A 75 -5.87 -9.73 -14.44
C ASN A 75 -4.36 -9.98 -14.59
N GLN A 76 -3.58 -8.95 -14.31
CA GLN A 76 -2.12 -9.03 -14.34
C GLN A 76 -1.50 -8.08 -13.33
N VAL A 77 -0.22 -8.32 -13.02
CA VAL A 77 0.64 -7.37 -12.32
C VAL A 77 1.82 -7.06 -13.22
N SER A 78 1.94 -5.84 -13.73
CA SER A 78 3.13 -5.43 -14.49
C SER A 78 4.26 -5.03 -13.56
N ARG A 79 5.50 -5.33 -13.95
CA ARG A 79 6.71 -4.97 -13.21
C ARG A 79 7.51 -3.94 -13.96
N TRP A 80 8.12 -3.04 -13.21
CA TRP A 80 8.85 -1.91 -13.75
C TRP A 80 10.10 -1.66 -12.92
N GLN A 81 11.18 -1.35 -13.62
CA GLN A 81 12.42 -0.88 -13.02
C GLN A 81 12.50 0.64 -13.20
N LEU A 82 12.52 1.38 -12.10
CA LEU A 82 12.59 2.83 -12.08
C LEU A 82 14.04 3.33 -12.00
N SER A 83 14.28 4.56 -12.45
CA SER A 83 15.54 5.29 -12.27
C SER A 83 15.78 5.64 -10.80
N ASP A 84 17.02 6.03 -10.47
CA ASP A 84 17.42 6.33 -9.09
C ASP A 84 16.65 7.51 -8.47
N ASP A 85 16.23 8.46 -9.31
CA ASP A 85 15.40 9.60 -8.94
C ASP A 85 13.89 9.34 -9.14
N LEU A 86 13.52 8.12 -9.55
CA LEU A 86 12.15 7.67 -9.81
C LEU A 86 11.38 8.51 -10.85
N THR A 87 12.09 9.26 -11.71
CA THR A 87 11.45 10.11 -12.74
C THR A 87 11.24 9.40 -14.07
N SER A 88 11.87 8.23 -14.27
CA SER A 88 11.70 7.40 -15.45
C SER A 88 11.69 5.91 -15.09
N GLY A 89 11.22 5.06 -16.00
CA GLY A 89 11.22 3.62 -15.79
C GLY A 89 11.06 2.81 -17.07
N THR A 90 11.35 1.52 -16.95
CA THR A 90 11.24 0.55 -18.05
C THR A 90 10.54 -0.72 -17.58
N ALA A 91 9.72 -1.31 -18.44
CA ALA A 91 9.03 -2.56 -18.12
C ALA A 91 10.03 -3.71 -17.88
N ASP A 92 9.77 -4.51 -16.85
CA ASP A 92 10.58 -5.63 -16.36
C ASP A 92 9.76 -6.93 -16.29
N GLY A 93 8.70 -7.00 -17.08
CA GLY A 93 7.86 -8.18 -17.23
C GLY A 93 6.47 -8.04 -16.60
N VAL A 94 5.73 -9.13 -16.66
CA VAL A 94 4.33 -9.21 -16.25
C VAL A 94 4.13 -10.52 -15.51
N ILE A 95 3.45 -10.44 -14.36
CA ILE A 95 3.02 -11.60 -13.59
C ILE A 95 1.55 -11.85 -13.93
N THR A 96 1.27 -13.08 -14.33
CA THR A 96 -0.09 -13.58 -14.54
C THR A 96 -0.29 -14.82 -13.69
N ASP A 97 -1.52 -15.02 -13.24
CA ASP A 97 -1.92 -16.23 -12.54
C ASP A 97 -3.37 -16.56 -12.91
N PRO A 98 -3.70 -17.80 -13.26
CA PRO A 98 -5.08 -18.18 -13.59
C PRO A 98 -6.07 -17.99 -12.44
N ARG A 99 -5.57 -17.77 -11.21
CA ARG A 99 -6.38 -17.47 -10.03
C ARG A 99 -6.71 -15.99 -9.88
N PHE A 100 -6.16 -15.10 -10.71
CA PHE A 100 -6.52 -13.68 -10.66
C PHE A 100 -7.98 -13.47 -11.11
N ALA A 101 -8.73 -12.73 -10.30
CA ALA A 101 -10.15 -12.45 -10.47
C ALA A 101 -10.41 -10.99 -10.08
N GLU A 102 -10.12 -10.09 -11.02
CA GLU A 102 -10.18 -8.64 -10.86
C GLU A 102 -9.30 -8.17 -9.70
N PRO A 103 -7.96 -8.32 -9.82
CA PRO A 103 -7.06 -7.92 -8.76
C PRO A 103 -7.02 -6.40 -8.66
N VAL A 104 -7.01 -5.89 -7.42
CA VAL A 104 -7.10 -4.44 -7.14
C VAL A 104 -5.95 -3.92 -6.30
N THR A 105 -5.29 -4.76 -5.51
CA THR A 105 -4.13 -4.35 -4.71
C THR A 105 -3.20 -5.52 -4.43
N ALA A 106 -2.00 -5.23 -3.95
CA ALA A 106 -1.08 -6.24 -3.50
C ALA A 106 -0.21 -5.72 -2.35
N ALA A 107 0.34 -6.66 -1.58
CA ALA A 107 1.42 -6.40 -0.63
C ALA A 107 2.61 -7.31 -0.95
N LYS A 108 3.83 -6.79 -0.81
CA LYS A 108 5.04 -7.60 -0.97
C LYS A 108 5.52 -8.15 0.38
N PHE A 109 5.91 -9.42 0.40
CA PHE A 109 6.55 -10.07 1.53
C PHE A 109 7.66 -11.00 1.03
N GLY A 110 8.92 -10.62 1.32
CA GLY A 110 10.08 -11.35 0.82
C GLY A 110 10.11 -11.37 -0.72
N ASP A 111 10.13 -12.56 -1.29
CA ASP A 111 10.14 -12.84 -2.73
C ASP A 111 8.73 -12.97 -3.33
N ARG A 112 7.68 -12.70 -2.56
CA ARG A 112 6.29 -12.91 -2.99
C ARG A 112 5.46 -11.64 -2.95
N LEU A 113 4.46 -11.61 -3.83
CA LEU A 113 3.33 -10.70 -3.76
C LEU A 113 2.09 -11.45 -3.28
N ALA A 114 1.37 -10.80 -2.38
CA ALA A 114 0.03 -11.16 -1.95
C ALA A 114 -0.97 -10.27 -2.69
N VAL A 115 -1.53 -10.77 -3.79
CA VAL A 115 -2.44 -10.03 -4.67
C VAL A 115 -3.89 -10.28 -4.24
N VAL A 116 -4.67 -9.22 -4.04
CA VAL A 116 -6.05 -9.28 -3.55
C VAL A 116 -7.03 -9.23 -4.72
N ASN A 117 -7.84 -10.28 -4.85
CA ASN A 117 -8.95 -10.32 -5.81
C ASN A 117 -10.18 -9.63 -5.23
N SER A 118 -10.84 -8.83 -6.07
CA SER A 118 -11.97 -8.01 -5.63
C SER A 118 -13.33 -8.58 -6.02
N HIS A 119 -13.42 -9.35 -7.10
CA HIS A 119 -14.69 -9.88 -7.64
C HIS A 119 -15.77 -8.79 -7.82
N LEU A 120 -15.36 -7.56 -8.16
CA LEU A 120 -16.23 -6.38 -8.26
C LEU A 120 -17.38 -6.56 -9.27
N SER A 121 -17.19 -7.38 -10.30
CA SER A 121 -18.21 -7.64 -11.33
C SER A 121 -19.32 -8.61 -10.91
N THR A 122 -19.29 -9.17 -9.69
CA THR A 122 -20.25 -10.21 -9.26
C THR A 122 -21.65 -9.69 -8.88
N GLY A 123 -21.88 -8.38 -8.98
CA GLY A 123 -23.19 -7.74 -8.80
C GLY A 123 -23.39 -7.08 -7.43
N PHE A 124 -24.60 -6.55 -7.20
CA PHE A 124 -24.98 -5.90 -5.93
C PHE A 124 -26.28 -6.53 -5.37
N PRO A 125 -26.26 -7.13 -4.16
CA PRO A 125 -25.08 -7.37 -3.34
C PRO A 125 -24.09 -8.32 -4.04
N PRO A 126 -22.78 -8.29 -3.69
CA PRO A 126 -21.77 -9.16 -4.28
C PRO A 126 -22.16 -10.65 -4.19
N LYS A 127 -21.93 -11.40 -5.27
CA LYS A 127 -22.35 -12.81 -5.37
C LYS A 127 -21.18 -13.79 -5.36
N SER A 128 -19.93 -13.31 -5.30
CA SER A 128 -18.79 -14.21 -5.21
C SER A 128 -18.85 -15.05 -3.93
N PRO A 129 -18.67 -16.38 -4.03
CA PRO A 129 -18.61 -17.24 -2.85
C PRO A 129 -17.28 -17.13 -2.10
N THR A 130 -16.23 -16.57 -2.72
CA THR A 130 -14.90 -16.43 -2.13
C THR A 130 -14.33 -15.02 -2.34
N TYR A 131 -13.48 -14.62 -1.41
CA TYR A 131 -12.57 -13.49 -1.56
C TYR A 131 -11.22 -13.96 -1.08
N GLU A 132 -10.22 -13.85 -1.94
CA GLU A 132 -8.95 -14.51 -1.71
C GLU A 132 -7.77 -13.60 -2.00
N VAL A 133 -6.66 -13.98 -1.35
CA VAL A 133 -5.34 -13.44 -1.61
C VAL A 133 -4.56 -14.50 -2.36
N VAL A 134 -4.10 -14.16 -3.55
CA VAL A 134 -3.28 -15.01 -4.39
C VAL A 134 -1.82 -14.70 -4.13
N LEU A 135 -1.09 -15.67 -3.59
CA LEU A 135 0.37 -15.57 -3.48
C LEU A 135 1.01 -15.94 -4.81
N VAL A 136 1.85 -15.04 -5.32
CA VAL A 136 2.65 -15.21 -6.54
C VAL A 136 4.10 -14.81 -6.27
N ASP A 137 5.02 -15.33 -7.07
CA ASP A 137 6.41 -14.87 -7.09
C ASP A 137 6.46 -13.41 -7.55
N ALA A 138 7.22 -12.57 -6.85
CA ALA A 138 7.33 -11.15 -7.16
C ALA A 138 8.30 -10.88 -8.33
N GLY A 139 9.23 -11.80 -8.60
CA GLY A 139 10.39 -11.72 -9.50
C GLY A 139 11.09 -10.38 -9.62
#